data_AF-A0A519FXN0-F1
#
_entry.id   AF-A0A519FXN0-F1
#
_cell.length_a   1.000
_cell.length_b   1.000
_cell.length_c   1.000
_cell.angle_alpha   90.00
_cell.angle_beta   90.00
_cell.angle_gamma   90.00
#
_symmetry.space_group_name_H-M   'P 1'
#
loop_
_entity.id
_entity.type
_entity.pdbx_description
1 polymer ?
#
loop_
_entity_poly.entity_id
_entity_poly.type
_entity_poly.pdbx_seq_one_letter_code
_entity_poly.pdbx_strand_id
1 'polypeptide(L)' 'MSAILLTGIAELTTNVATADDPCGTVADAAVLIEDGRVAWSGLASHLDRETTPGGRAHGG' A
#
# COMPACT_ATOMS: atom_id res chain seq x y z
N MET A 1 -10.64 -16.34 3.23
CA MET A 1 -10.39 -14.90 3.04
C MET A 1 -9.62 -14.41 4.24
N SER A 2 -8.30 -14.34 4.09
CA SER A 2 -7.44 -13.67 5.05
C SER A 2 -6.94 -12.39 4.40
N ALA A 3 -7.08 -11.28 5.10
CA ALA A 3 -6.53 -10.02 4.65
C ALA A 3 -5.82 -9.31 5.80
N ILE A 4 -4.66 -8.74 5.49
CA ILE A 4 -3.76 -8.07 6.43
C ILE A 4 -3.51 -6.67 5.88
N LEU A 5 -3.84 -5.66 6.68
CA LEU A 5 -3.51 -4.28 6.40
C LEU A 5 -2.33 -3.87 7.29
N LEU A 6 -1.23 -3.48 6.66
CA LEU A 6 -0.05 -2.94 7.31
C LEU A 6 -0.06 -1.41 7.16
N THR A 7 -0.06 -0.69 8.27
CA THR A 7 -0.04 0.79 8.34
C THR A 7 1.10 1.28 9.23
N GLY A 8 1.34 2.59 9.24
CA GLY A 8 2.40 3.18 10.07
C GLY A 8 3.80 2.87 9.54
N ILE A 9 3.91 2.60 8.24
CA ILE A 9 5.17 2.36 7.56
C ILE A 9 5.76 3.73 7.23
N ALA A 10 6.87 4.11 7.87
CA ALA A 10 7.51 5.40 7.60
C ALA A 10 7.97 5.51 6.14
N GLU A 11 8.51 4.41 5.60
CA GLU A 11 9.00 4.33 4.21
C GLU A 11 8.81 2.92 3.65
N LEU A 12 8.28 2.81 2.44
CA LEU A 12 8.16 1.57 1.67
C LEU A 12 8.93 1.71 0.35
N THR A 13 9.85 0.78 0.09
CA THR A 13 10.50 0.61 -1.22
C THR A 13 9.76 -0.45 -2.02
N THR A 14 9.27 -0.12 -3.22
CA THR A 14 8.53 -1.05 -4.09
C THR A 14 9.38 -1.65 -5.22
N ASN A 15 10.57 -1.09 -5.46
CA ASN A 15 11.42 -1.35 -6.62
C ASN A 15 10.75 -1.09 -7.98
N VAL A 16 9.63 -0.37 -8.00
CA VAL A 16 8.98 0.13 -9.22
C VAL A 16 9.58 1.50 -9.54
N ALA A 17 10.63 1.50 -10.37
CA ALA A 17 11.40 2.71 -10.65
C ALA A 17 10.64 3.73 -11.53
N THR A 18 10.83 5.01 -11.23
CA THR A 18 10.55 6.15 -12.10
C THR A 18 11.84 6.95 -12.33
N ALA A 19 11.83 7.91 -13.26
CA ALA A 19 13.03 8.69 -13.60
C ALA A 19 13.64 9.44 -12.40
N ASP A 20 12.79 9.96 -11.51
CA ASP A 20 13.21 10.73 -10.33
C ASP A 20 13.26 9.90 -9.04
N ASP A 21 12.79 8.65 -9.10
CA ASP A 21 12.75 7.74 -7.95
C ASP A 21 13.06 6.29 -8.41
N PRO A 22 14.34 5.87 -8.37
CA PRO A 22 14.76 4.55 -8.83
C PRO A 22 14.31 3.40 -7.90
N CYS A 23 13.88 3.72 -6.68
CA CYS A 23 13.46 2.74 -5.69
C CYS A 23 11.94 2.57 -5.63
N GLY A 24 11.17 3.51 -6.18
CA GLY A 24 9.71 3.52 -6.02
C GLY A 24 9.34 3.66 -4.54
N THR A 25 9.92 4.67 -3.90
CA THR A 25 9.83 5.00 -2.49
C THR A 25 8.51 5.72 -2.17
N VAL A 26 7.79 5.18 -1.19
CA VAL A 26 6.55 5.76 -0.66
C VAL A 26 6.77 6.10 0.80
N ALA A 27 6.70 7.40 1.14
CA ALA A 27 6.72 7.86 2.53
C ALA A 27 5.32 7.79 3.14
N ASP A 28 5.21 7.48 4.44
CA ASP A 28 3.94 7.26 5.14
C ASP A 28 3.03 6.28 4.38
N ALA A 29 3.49 5.04 4.28
CA ALA A 29 2.90 4.02 3.42
C ALA A 29 1.95 3.07 4.16
N ALA A 30 1.15 2.37 3.36
CA ALA A 30 0.38 1.22 3.77
C ALA A 30 0.41 0.11 2.70
N VAL A 31 0.18 -1.13 3.13
CA VAL A 31 0.13 -2.31 2.26
C VAL A 31 -1.06 -3.19 2.64
N LEU A 32 -1.87 -3.55 1.65
CA LEU A 32 -2.93 -4.56 1.78
C LEU A 32 -2.45 -5.89 1.18
N ILE A 33 -2.52 -6.94 1.99
CA ILE A 33 -2.26 -8.31 1.57
C ILE A 33 -3.56 -9.10 1.63
N GLU A 34 -3.97 -9.70 0.52
CA GLU A 34 -5.13 -10.58 0.43
C GLU A 34 -4.70 -11.97 -0.04
N ASP A 35 -5.15 -13.00 0.67
CA ASP A 35 -4.89 -14.41 0.36
C ASP A 35 -3.40 -14.69 0.01
N GLY A 36 -2.50 -14.07 0.79
CA GLY A 36 -1.05 -14.23 0.69
C GLY A 36 -0.37 -13.41 -0.42
N ARG A 37 -1.07 -12.47 -1.05
CA ARG A 37 -0.52 -11.61 -2.12
C ARG A 37 -0.71 -10.14 -1.81
N VAL A 38 0.24 -9.31 -2.21
CA VAL A 38 0.07 -7.85 -2.17
C VAL A 38 -1.04 -7.48 -3.16
N ALA A 39 -2.18 -7.05 -2.62
CA ALA A 39 -3.33 -6.61 -3.39
C ALA A 39 -3.22 -5.11 -3.72
N TRP A 40 -2.57 -4.34 -2.84
CA TRP A 40 -2.34 -2.91 -3.01
C TRP A 40 -1.20 -2.41 -2.10
N SER A 41 -0.53 -1.34 -2.53
CA SER A 41 0.43 -0.57 -1.73
C SER A 41 0.38 0.90 -2.15
N GLY A 42 0.51 1.82 -1.21
CA GLY A 42 0.53 3.26 -1.50
C GLY A 42 0.61 4.12 -0.25
N LEU A 43 0.31 5.42 -0.39
CA LEU A 43 0.24 6.35 0.72
C LEU A 43 -0.85 5.92 1.70
N ALA A 44 -0.57 5.95 3.00
CA ALA A 44 -1.54 5.66 4.06
C ALA A 44 -2.73 6.62 4.02
N SER A 45 -2.52 7.85 3.54
CA SER A 45 -3.57 8.85 3.33
C SER A 45 -4.58 8.49 2.23
N HIS A 46 -4.26 7.52 1.37
CA HIS A 46 -5.18 6.99 0.36
C HIS A 46 -6.11 5.89 0.93
N LEU A 47 -5.92 5.49 2.18
CA LEU A 47 -6.87 4.60 2.84
C LEU A 47 -8.14 5.37 3.17
N ASP A 48 -9.27 4.86 2.72
CA ASP A 48 -10.55 5.31 3.22
C ASP A 48 -10.67 4.96 4.70
N ARG A 49 -11.37 5.79 5.48
CA ARG A 49 -11.62 5.49 6.91
C ARG A 49 -12.34 4.15 7.14
N GLU A 50 -12.96 3.62 6.10
CA GLU A 50 -13.67 2.35 6.09
C GLU A 50 -12.88 1.20 5.47
N THR A 51 -11.58 1.37 5.16
CA THR A 51 -10.75 0.30 4.57
C THR A 51 -10.68 -0.89 5.51
N THR A 52 -11.68 -1.76 5.38
CA THR A 52 -11.77 -3.05 6.03
C THR A 52 -11.06 -4.05 5.12
N PRO A 53 -10.47 -5.11 5.67
CA PRO A 53 -9.88 -6.16 4.84
C PRO A 53 -10.97 -6.69 3.87
N GLY A 54 -10.82 -6.42 2.56
CA GLY A 54 -11.82 -6.65 1.51
C GLY A 54 -12.33 -5.40 0.75
N GLY A 55 -12.00 -4.19 1.21
CA GLY A 55 -12.27 -2.93 0.51
C GLY A 55 -11.16 -2.58 -0.48
N ARG A 56 -11.49 -2.45 -1.76
CA ARG A 56 -10.52 -2.05 -2.80
C ARG A 56 -10.10 -0.60 -2.57
N ALA A 57 -8.83 -0.37 -2.23
CA ALA A 57 -8.23 0.95 -2.31
C ALA A 57 -8.26 1.42 -3.77
N HIS A 58 -8.94 2.53 -4.05
CA HIS A 58 -8.97 3.10 -5.39
C HIS A 58 -7.62 3.79 -5.67
N GLY A 59 -6.90 3.29 -6.68
CA GLY A 59 -5.71 3.95 -7.19
C GLY A 59 -6.05 5.29 -7.84
N GLY A 60 -5.33 6.34 -7.43
CA GLY A 60 -5.17 7.58 -8.18
C GLY A 60 -4.04 7.45 -9.18
#